data_AF-A0A3A9T2G2-F1
#
_entry.id   AF-A0A3A9T2G2-F1
#
_cell.length_a   1.000
_cell.length_b   1.000
_cell.length_c   1.000
_cell.angle_alpha   90.00
_cell.angle_beta   90.00
_cell.angle_gamma   90.00
#
_symmetry.space_group_name_H-M   'P 1'
#
loop_
_entity.id
_entity.type
_entity.pdbx_description
1 polymer ?
#
loop_
_entity_poly.entity_id
_entity_poly.type
_entity_poly.pdbx_seq_one_letter_code
_entity_poly.pdbx_strand_id
1 'polypeptide(L)'
;MEIKKKNKFFTFMFSFIPGAVEMYMGLMKNGFSIMGCFAALFALYTVFPYIFQGVFISFIFLVWFFAFFHAWNVFSTSPEKLAVMKDRYIWEEFDLGDKVKLPDGMVRKYMPFVLIICGLSMMWSYVSRIAFRLIPDELWDDLYSLVNDLPEVVIAIILIVLGIRLIRGKKKELEAEDAGGAESVNMIAEAAKEE
;
A
#
# COMPACT_ATOMS: atom_id res chain seq x y z
N MET A 1 7.94 -12.29 32.01
CA MET A 1 7.93 -10.82 32.15
C MET A 1 6.47 -10.44 32.34
N GLU A 2 6.06 -10.00 33.54
CA GLU A 2 4.65 -9.63 33.78
C GLU A 2 4.28 -8.40 32.96
N ILE A 3 3.32 -8.54 32.04
CA ILE A 3 2.82 -7.42 31.26
C ILE A 3 1.87 -6.62 32.17
N LYS A 4 2.41 -5.57 32.82
CA LYS A 4 1.58 -4.62 33.57
C LYS A 4 0.62 -3.90 32.62
N LYS A 5 -0.66 -3.86 33.00
CA LYS A 5 -1.71 -3.16 32.26
C LYS A 5 -1.34 -1.67 32.11
N LYS A 6 -1.15 -1.22 30.88
CA LYS A 6 -0.74 0.15 30.58
C LYS A 6 -1.85 1.16 30.87
N ASN A 7 -1.49 2.44 30.96
CA ASN A 7 -2.44 3.50 31.32
C ASN A 7 -3.49 3.71 30.21
N LYS A 8 -4.78 3.64 30.59
CA LYS A 8 -5.92 3.84 29.70
C LYS A 8 -5.94 5.24 29.05
N PHE A 9 -5.49 6.27 29.77
CA PHE A 9 -5.46 7.64 29.24
C PHE A 9 -4.47 7.78 28.07
N PHE A 10 -3.23 7.32 28.25
CA PHE A 10 -2.23 7.35 27.17
C PHE A 10 -2.64 6.46 26.00
N THR A 11 -3.26 5.31 26.28
CA THR A 11 -3.80 4.45 25.22
C THR A 11 -4.89 5.17 24.41
N PHE A 12 -5.81 5.88 25.08
CA PHE A 12 -6.83 6.68 24.41
C PHE A 12 -6.20 7.75 23.51
N MET A 13 -5.21 8.51 24.01
CA MET A 13 -4.52 9.51 23.20
C MET A 13 -3.79 8.89 22.00
N PHE A 14 -3.08 7.78 22.21
CA PHE A 14 -2.36 7.09 21.15
C PHE A 14 -3.27 6.39 20.15
N SER A 15 -4.51 6.05 20.51
CA SER A 15 -5.45 5.41 19.57
C SER A 15 -5.81 6.30 18.37
N PHE A 16 -5.65 7.63 18.49
CA PHE A 16 -5.82 8.56 17.36
C PHE A 16 -4.64 8.53 16.37
N ILE A 17 -3.50 7.97 16.77
CA ILE A 17 -2.29 7.83 15.96
C ILE A 17 -2.22 6.36 15.49
N PRO A 18 -2.47 6.07 14.20
CA PRO A 18 -2.46 4.71 13.69
C PRO A 18 -1.17 3.96 14.04
N GLY A 19 -1.28 2.80 14.70
CA GLY A 19 -0.13 1.95 15.07
C GLY A 19 0.56 2.31 16.39
N ALA A 20 0.24 3.44 17.03
CA ALA A 20 0.95 3.89 18.22
C ALA A 20 0.61 3.09 19.48
N VAL A 21 -0.62 2.59 19.61
CA VAL A 21 -1.04 1.78 20.77
C VAL A 21 -0.40 0.41 20.73
N GLU A 22 -0.29 -0.19 19.54
CA GLU A 22 0.37 -1.47 19.30
C GLU A 22 1.84 -1.39 19.72
N MET A 23 2.54 -0.33 19.30
CA MET A 23 3.91 -0.06 19.75
C MET A 23 3.99 0.18 21.26
N TYR A 24 3.04 0.92 21.83
CA TYR A 24 2.98 1.16 23.28
C TYR A 24 2.75 -0.11 24.10
N MET A 25 2.08 -1.10 23.51
CA MET A 25 1.85 -2.45 24.06
C MET A 25 2.99 -3.43 23.79
N GLY A 26 3.98 -3.05 22.98
CA GLY A 26 5.16 -3.87 22.67
C GLY A 26 5.11 -4.62 21.34
N LEU A 27 4.04 -4.45 20.55
CA LEU A 27 3.90 -5.01 19.20
C LEU A 27 4.49 -4.03 18.17
N MET A 28 5.82 -3.97 18.12
CA MET A 28 6.55 -2.97 17.33
C MET A 28 6.39 -3.18 15.83
N LYS A 29 6.45 -4.43 15.34
CA LYS A 29 6.28 -4.71 13.90
C LYS A 29 4.85 -4.45 13.45
N ASN A 30 3.87 -4.89 14.24
CA ASN A 30 2.46 -4.65 13.93
C ASN A 30 2.19 -3.13 13.85
N GLY A 31 2.49 -2.40 14.93
CA GLY A 31 2.24 -0.97 14.98
C GLY A 31 3.00 -0.17 13.91
N PHE A 32 4.27 -0.49 13.65
CA PHE A 32 5.04 0.14 12.59
C PHE A 32 4.43 -0.11 11.20
N SER A 33 3.92 -1.33 10.93
CA SER A 33 3.27 -1.61 9.64
C SER A 33 1.96 -0.85 9.45
N ILE A 34 1.13 -0.72 10.49
CA ILE A 34 -0.10 0.09 10.44
C ILE A 34 0.24 1.55 10.18
N MET A 35 1.21 2.09 10.94
CA MET A 35 1.63 3.48 10.81
C MET A 35 2.23 3.75 9.42
N GLY A 36 3.04 2.82 8.90
CA GLY A 36 3.62 2.90 7.56
C GLY A 36 2.55 2.86 6.45
N CYS A 37 1.53 2.01 6.59
CA CYS A 37 0.42 1.94 5.63
C CYS A 37 -0.37 3.25 5.60
N PHE A 38 -0.72 3.80 6.77
CA PHE A 38 -1.40 5.08 6.89
C PHE A 38 -0.57 6.22 6.28
N ALA A 39 0.72 6.30 6.62
CA ALA A 39 1.63 7.31 6.11
C ALA A 39 1.82 7.22 4.59
N ALA A 40 1.90 6.00 4.02
CA ALA A 40 2.02 5.79 2.58
C ALA A 40 0.79 6.28 1.83
N LEU A 41 -0.42 5.96 2.31
CA LEU A 41 -1.66 6.44 1.71
C LEU A 41 -1.79 7.96 1.81
N PHE A 42 -1.42 8.54 2.96
CA PHE A 42 -1.39 9.98 3.13
C PHE A 42 -0.40 10.66 2.19
N ALA A 43 0.82 10.12 2.06
CA ALA A 43 1.83 10.64 1.14
C ALA A 43 1.35 10.59 -0.32
N LEU A 44 0.76 9.47 -0.76
CA LEU A 44 0.20 9.35 -2.11
C LEU A 44 -0.89 10.41 -2.38
N TYR A 45 -1.79 10.63 -1.41
CA TYR A 45 -2.80 11.67 -1.51
C TYR A 45 -2.17 13.07 -1.64
N THR A 46 -1.12 13.37 -0.88
CA THR A 46 -0.47 14.70 -0.95
C THR A 46 0.32 14.94 -2.24
N VAL A 47 0.92 13.90 -2.82
CA VAL A 47 1.76 14.03 -4.02
C VAL A 47 0.90 14.02 -5.28
N PHE A 48 -0.25 13.35 -5.26
CA PHE A 48 -1.15 13.20 -6.40
C PHE A 48 -2.57 13.66 -6.07
N PRO A 49 -2.76 14.92 -5.65
CA PRO A 49 -4.01 15.37 -5.08
C PRO A 49 -5.19 15.22 -6.05
N TYR A 50 -5.00 15.43 -7.35
CA TYR A 50 -6.09 15.34 -8.34
C TYR A 50 -6.46 13.91 -8.73
N ILE A 51 -5.50 12.98 -8.73
CA ILE A 51 -5.75 11.54 -8.98
C ILE A 51 -6.50 10.93 -7.79
N PHE A 52 -6.14 11.34 -6.57
CA PHE A 52 -6.66 10.76 -5.33
C PHE A 52 -7.77 11.63 -4.69
N GLN A 53 -8.56 12.36 -5.48
CA GLN A 53 -9.72 13.10 -4.97
C GLN A 53 -10.90 12.18 -4.61
N GLY A 54 -11.76 12.67 -3.73
CA GLY A 54 -13.01 11.99 -3.37
C GLY A 54 -12.76 10.65 -2.67
N VAL A 55 -13.10 9.54 -3.34
CA VAL A 55 -13.16 8.17 -2.77
C VAL A 55 -11.85 7.73 -2.09
N PHE A 56 -10.70 8.25 -2.52
CA PHE A 56 -9.42 7.89 -1.92
C PHE A 56 -9.23 8.43 -0.49
N ILE A 57 -9.81 9.59 -0.16
CA ILE A 57 -9.81 10.05 1.23
C ILE A 57 -10.60 9.10 2.14
N SER A 58 -11.64 8.44 1.60
CA SER A 58 -12.41 7.43 2.30
C SER A 58 -11.54 6.21 2.64
N PHE A 59 -10.57 5.83 1.80
CA PHE A 59 -9.62 4.75 2.13
C PHE A 59 -8.65 5.15 3.25
N ILE A 60 -8.18 6.39 3.28
CA ILE A 60 -7.35 6.90 4.39
C ILE A 60 -8.15 6.84 5.69
N PHE A 61 -9.40 7.32 5.68
CA PHE A 61 -10.29 7.23 6.84
C PHE A 61 -10.58 5.78 7.23
N LEU A 62 -10.79 4.89 6.27
CA LEU A 62 -11.03 3.48 6.53
C LEU A 62 -9.83 2.84 7.26
N VAL A 63 -8.61 3.08 6.79
CA VAL A 63 -7.38 2.60 7.44
C VAL A 63 -7.21 3.22 8.83
N TRP A 64 -7.56 4.49 8.99
CA TRP A 64 -7.53 5.16 10.29
C TRP A 64 -8.52 4.54 11.29
N PHE A 65 -9.78 4.32 10.89
CA PHE A 65 -10.78 3.66 11.74
C PHE A 65 -10.38 2.23 12.07
N PHE A 66 -9.87 1.49 11.08
CA PHE A 66 -9.31 0.16 11.30
C PHE A 66 -8.23 0.22 12.39
N ALA A 67 -7.25 1.12 12.26
CA ALA A 67 -6.16 1.26 13.22
C ALA A 67 -6.69 1.67 14.61
N PHE A 68 -7.68 2.54 14.68
CA PHE A 68 -8.32 2.95 15.93
C PHE A 68 -8.97 1.75 16.65
N PHE A 69 -9.81 0.98 15.94
CA PHE A 69 -10.45 -0.20 16.55
C PHE A 69 -9.46 -1.31 16.86
N HIS A 70 -8.44 -1.49 16.03
CA HIS A 70 -7.36 -2.44 16.27
C HIS A 70 -6.59 -2.10 17.54
N ALA A 71 -6.22 -0.84 17.73
CA ALA A 71 -5.60 -0.34 18.96
C ALA A 71 -6.43 -0.65 20.22
N TRP A 72 -7.76 -0.47 20.16
CA TRP A 72 -8.65 -0.81 21.27
C TRP A 72 -8.76 -2.32 21.52
N ASN A 73 -8.76 -3.12 20.46
CA ASN A 73 -8.75 -4.58 20.58
C ASN A 73 -7.47 -5.05 21.29
N VAL A 74 -6.30 -4.54 20.87
CA VAL A 74 -5.01 -4.82 21.51
C VAL A 74 -5.00 -4.37 22.97
N PHE A 75 -5.49 -3.16 23.28
CA PHE A 75 -5.57 -2.68 24.66
C PHE A 75 -6.52 -3.52 25.55
N SER A 76 -7.62 -4.00 25.00
CA SER A 76 -8.60 -4.83 25.72
C SER A 76 -8.12 -6.26 25.97
N THR A 77 -7.08 -6.70 25.25
CA THR A 77 -6.54 -8.05 25.36
C THR A 77 -5.88 -8.26 26.71
N SER A 78 -6.17 -9.41 27.34
CA SER A 78 -5.57 -9.78 28.63
C SER A 78 -4.04 -9.88 28.53
N PRO A 79 -3.30 -9.47 29.57
CA PRO A 79 -1.83 -9.53 29.59
C PRO A 79 -1.23 -10.88 29.21
N GLU A 80 -1.85 -11.99 29.62
CA GLU A 80 -1.40 -13.35 29.28
C GLU A 80 -1.51 -13.63 27.78
N LYS A 81 -2.67 -13.32 27.17
CA LYS A 81 -2.86 -13.46 25.72
C LYS A 81 -1.94 -12.54 24.92
N LEU A 82 -1.67 -11.33 25.43
CA LEU A 82 -0.78 -10.37 24.78
C LEU A 82 0.69 -10.82 24.85
N ALA A 83 1.09 -11.51 25.94
CA ALA A 83 2.44 -12.06 26.07
C ALA A 83 2.71 -13.22 25.09
N VAL A 84 1.66 -13.97 24.74
CA VAL A 84 1.72 -15.07 23.77
C VAL A 84 1.50 -14.59 22.33
N MET A 85 0.97 -13.38 22.14
CA MET A 85 0.79 -12.77 20.83
C MET A 85 2.16 -12.52 20.18
N LYS A 86 2.39 -13.12 19.01
CA LYS A 86 3.63 -12.95 18.27
C LYS A 86 3.61 -11.60 17.54
N ASP A 87 4.63 -10.78 17.75
CA ASP A 87 4.81 -9.53 17.00
C ASP A 87 5.11 -9.82 15.52
N ARG A 88 4.10 -9.60 14.68
CA ARG A 88 4.14 -9.80 13.23
C ARG A 88 3.69 -8.53 12.54
N TYR A 89 4.07 -8.37 11.28
CA TYR A 89 3.53 -7.28 10.49
C TYR A 89 2.06 -7.55 10.11
N ILE A 90 1.28 -6.49 9.89
CA ILE A 90 -0.15 -6.60 9.59
C ILE A 90 -0.46 -7.48 8.38
N TRP A 91 0.37 -7.48 7.35
CA TRP A 91 0.19 -8.33 6.17
C TRP A 91 0.37 -9.82 6.47
N GLU A 92 1.12 -10.18 7.50
CA GLU A 92 1.21 -11.58 7.97
C GLU A 92 -0.05 -12.01 8.72
N GLU A 93 -0.82 -11.08 9.29
CA GLU A 93 -2.08 -11.38 10.00
C GLU A 93 -3.24 -11.63 9.03
N PHE A 94 -3.22 -10.99 7.86
CA PHE A 94 -4.24 -11.16 6.81
C PHE A 94 -3.93 -12.31 5.83
N ASP A 95 -2.98 -13.20 6.16
CA ASP A 95 -2.46 -14.25 5.25
C ASP A 95 -1.96 -13.70 3.90
N LEU A 96 -1.68 -12.39 3.86
CA LEU A 96 -1.06 -11.75 2.71
C LEU A 96 0.44 -12.07 2.66
N GLY A 97 1.05 -12.46 3.78
CA GLY A 97 2.49 -12.70 3.89
C GLY A 97 3.07 -13.75 2.93
N ASP A 98 2.33 -14.80 2.58
CA ASP A 98 2.79 -15.80 1.61
C ASP A 98 2.50 -15.43 0.14
N LYS A 99 1.51 -14.55 -0.10
CA LYS A 99 1.13 -14.07 -1.45
C LYS A 99 1.74 -12.71 -1.81
N VAL A 100 2.21 -11.97 -0.81
CA VAL A 100 2.80 -10.64 -0.88
C VAL A 100 4.18 -10.69 -0.21
N LYS A 101 5.02 -11.63 -0.63
CA LYS A 101 6.46 -11.52 -0.41
C LYS A 101 6.95 -10.43 -1.36
N LEU A 102 7.32 -9.27 -0.83
CA LEU A 102 8.08 -8.29 -1.59
C LEU A 102 9.30 -9.03 -2.14
N PRO A 103 9.46 -9.19 -3.47
CA PRO A 103 10.59 -9.92 -4.01
C PRO A 103 11.86 -9.24 -3.52
N ASP A 104 12.77 -10.02 -2.93
CA ASP A 104 13.99 -9.48 -2.36
C ASP A 104 14.77 -8.74 -3.47
N GLY A 105 14.92 -7.42 -3.33
CA GLY A 105 15.50 -6.55 -4.35
C GLY A 105 14.52 -5.75 -5.23
N MET A 106 13.21 -6.02 -5.22
CA MET A 106 12.21 -5.22 -5.95
C MET A 106 12.17 -3.78 -5.41
N VAL A 107 12.16 -3.63 -4.08
CA VAL A 107 12.24 -2.32 -3.43
C VAL A 107 13.52 -1.59 -3.86
N ARG A 108 14.68 -2.24 -3.80
CA ARG A 108 15.96 -1.62 -4.21
C ARG A 108 16.00 -1.25 -5.69
N LYS A 109 15.33 -2.03 -6.55
CA LYS A 109 15.28 -1.80 -7.99
C LYS A 109 14.33 -0.68 -8.37
N TYR A 110 13.14 -0.59 -7.78
CA TYR A 110 12.09 0.35 -8.20
C TYR A 110 11.99 1.61 -7.33
N MET A 111 12.40 1.56 -6.05
CA MET A 111 12.34 2.71 -5.13
C MET A 111 13.06 3.96 -5.67
N PRO A 112 14.26 3.87 -6.27
CA PRO A 112 14.93 5.05 -6.83
C PRO A 112 14.12 5.68 -7.96
N PHE A 113 13.52 4.87 -8.85
CA PHE A 113 12.70 5.39 -9.94
C PHE A 113 11.43 6.07 -9.45
N VAL A 114 10.76 5.50 -8.45
CA VAL A 114 9.58 6.11 -7.82
C VAL A 114 9.94 7.47 -7.20
N LEU A 115 11.06 7.53 -6.47
CA LEU A 115 11.55 8.78 -5.88
C LEU A 115 11.88 9.85 -6.94
N ILE A 116 12.52 9.46 -8.05
CA ILE A 116 12.83 10.38 -9.15
C ILE A 116 11.55 10.91 -9.80
N ILE A 117 10.57 10.04 -10.08
CA ILE A 117 9.29 10.43 -10.67
C ILE A 117 8.55 11.39 -9.75
N CYS A 118 8.49 11.11 -8.44
CA CYS A 118 7.90 12.02 -7.46
C CYS A 118 8.65 13.37 -7.40
N GLY A 119 9.98 13.36 -7.45
CA GLY A 119 10.77 14.60 -7.48
C GLY A 119 10.48 15.44 -8.74
N LEU A 120 10.41 14.80 -9.90
CA LEU A 120 10.11 15.46 -11.18
C LEU A 120 8.68 16.01 -11.21
N SER A 121 7.70 15.28 -10.67
CA SER A 121 6.32 15.77 -10.60
C SER A 121 6.21 16.99 -9.70
N MET A 122 6.91 17.00 -8.55
CA MET A 122 6.96 18.17 -7.68
C MET A 122 7.64 19.36 -8.37
N MET A 123 8.78 19.14 -9.05
CA MET A 123 9.48 20.19 -9.80
C MET A 123 8.64 20.79 -10.91
N TRP A 124 7.80 20.00 -11.57
CA TRP A 124 6.93 20.47 -12.65
C TRP A 124 6.04 21.64 -12.22
N SER A 125 5.48 21.56 -11.00
CA SER A 125 4.65 22.63 -10.45
C SER A 125 5.37 23.98 -10.33
N TYR A 126 6.70 23.98 -10.18
CA TYR A 126 7.50 25.20 -10.15
C TYR A 126 7.82 25.68 -11.56
N VAL A 127 8.15 24.77 -12.47
CA VAL A 127 8.44 25.09 -13.87
C VAL A 127 7.21 25.69 -14.55
N SER A 128 6.03 25.10 -14.38
CA SER A 128 4.78 25.59 -14.97
C SER A 128 4.39 26.96 -14.42
N ARG A 129 4.59 27.22 -13.13
CA ARG A 129 4.38 28.55 -12.51
C ARG A 129 5.31 29.62 -13.07
N ILE A 130 6.57 29.27 -13.37
CA ILE A 130 7.52 30.21 -13.99
C ILE A 130 7.13 30.46 -15.45
N ALA A 131 6.76 29.40 -16.18
CA ALA A 131 6.31 29.51 -17.57
C ALA A 131 5.05 30.38 -17.70
N PHE A 132 4.12 30.31 -16.73
CA PHE A 132 2.95 31.17 -16.66
C PHE A 132 3.29 32.66 -16.66
N ARG A 133 4.41 33.06 -16.04
CA ARG A 133 4.82 34.48 -15.98
C ARG A 133 5.44 35.00 -17.28
N LEU A 134 5.83 34.12 -18.20
CA LEU A 134 6.58 34.49 -19.41
C LEU A 134 5.71 34.57 -20.66
N ILE A 135 4.50 33.99 -20.64
CA ILE A 135 3.62 33.85 -21.81
C ILE A 135 2.36 34.71 -21.59
N PRO A 136 1.87 35.45 -22.61
CA PRO A 136 0.66 36.25 -22.51
C PRO A 136 -0.60 35.45 -22.15
N ASP A 137 -1.47 36.04 -21.33
CA ASP A 137 -2.62 35.38 -20.71
C ASP A 137 -3.62 34.78 -21.73
N GLU A 138 -3.78 35.41 -22.90
CA GLU A 138 -4.75 35.00 -23.94
C GLU A 138 -4.49 33.62 -24.57
N LEU A 139 -3.26 33.11 -24.50
CA LEU A 139 -2.90 31.77 -25.00
C LEU A 139 -2.91 30.70 -23.91
N TRP A 140 -3.04 31.08 -22.64
CA TRP A 140 -2.76 30.19 -21.51
C TRP A 140 -3.99 29.57 -20.85
N ASP A 141 -5.17 30.18 -20.93
CA ASP A 141 -6.32 29.75 -20.12
C ASP A 141 -6.72 28.27 -20.35
N ASP A 142 -6.78 27.81 -21.61
CA ASP A 142 -7.14 26.40 -21.92
C ASP A 142 -5.95 25.45 -21.85
N LEU A 143 -4.74 25.92 -22.19
CA LEU A 143 -3.53 25.10 -22.21
C LEU A 143 -3.00 24.82 -20.79
N TYR A 144 -3.26 25.72 -19.83
CA TYR A 144 -2.64 25.70 -18.50
C TYR A 144 -3.09 24.51 -17.66
N SER A 145 -4.38 24.17 -17.72
CA SER A 145 -4.91 22.97 -17.08
C SER A 145 -4.22 21.71 -17.63
N LEU A 146 -4.15 21.58 -18.96
CA LEU A 146 -3.52 20.42 -19.59
C LEU A 146 -2.03 20.28 -19.26
N VAL A 147 -1.29 21.40 -19.25
CA VAL A 147 0.15 21.38 -18.96
C VAL A 147 0.40 21.11 -17.47
N ASN A 148 -0.37 21.68 -16.54
CA ASN A 148 -0.17 21.41 -15.11
C ASN A 148 -0.51 19.99 -14.71
N ASP A 149 -1.55 19.43 -15.30
CA ASP A 149 -2.01 18.08 -14.98
C ASP A 149 -1.14 17.01 -15.66
N LEU A 150 -0.17 17.41 -16.49
CA LEU A 150 0.67 16.51 -17.28
C LEU A 150 1.43 15.47 -16.45
N PRO A 151 2.08 15.78 -15.31
CA PRO A 151 2.72 14.78 -14.46
C PRO A 151 1.72 13.75 -13.93
N GLU A 152 0.51 14.19 -13.61
CA GLU A 152 -0.54 13.33 -13.07
C GLU A 152 -1.10 12.40 -14.16
N VAL A 153 -1.30 12.91 -15.38
CA VAL A 153 -1.67 12.10 -16.54
C VAL A 153 -0.61 11.03 -16.81
N VAL A 154 0.68 11.39 -16.80
CA VAL A 154 1.77 10.42 -16.99
C VAL A 154 1.74 9.33 -15.92
N ILE A 155 1.50 9.69 -14.67
CA ILE A 155 1.46 8.74 -13.55
C ILE A 155 0.22 7.86 -13.61
N ALA A 156 -0.93 8.41 -13.98
CA ALA A 156 -2.14 7.63 -14.24
C ALA A 156 -1.92 6.59 -15.35
N ILE A 157 -1.27 6.97 -16.45
CA ILE A 157 -0.90 6.03 -17.54
C ILE A 157 0.02 4.92 -17.01
N ILE A 158 1.05 5.27 -16.22
CA ILE A 158 1.95 4.28 -15.61
C ILE A 158 1.18 3.31 -14.71
N LEU A 159 0.28 3.81 -13.85
CA LEU A 159 -0.55 2.99 -12.97
C LEU A 159 -1.46 2.03 -13.76
N ILE A 160 -2.08 2.49 -14.84
CA ILE A 160 -2.90 1.65 -15.71
C ILE A 160 -2.06 0.54 -16.35
N VAL A 161 -0.89 0.87 -16.91
CA VAL A 161 0.01 -0.12 -17.53
C VAL A 161 0.50 -1.15 -16.51
N LEU A 162 0.85 -0.70 -15.29
CA LEU A 162 1.24 -1.60 -14.19
C LEU A 162 0.07 -2.49 -13.76
N GLY A 163 -1.14 -1.94 -13.63
CA GLY A 163 -2.35 -2.70 -13.31
C GLY A 163 -2.63 -3.79 -14.35
N ILE A 164 -2.58 -3.46 -15.64
CA ILE A 164 -2.76 -4.43 -16.74
C ILE A 164 -1.67 -5.51 -16.69
N ARG A 165 -0.41 -5.13 -16.43
CA ARG A 165 0.71 -6.07 -16.33
C ARG A 165 0.56 -7.03 -15.15
N LEU A 166 0.11 -6.55 -14.00
CA LEU A 166 -0.17 -7.37 -12.81
C LEU A 166 -1.29 -8.38 -13.07
N ILE A 167 -2.37 -7.96 -13.72
CA ILE A 167 -3.50 -8.84 -14.09
C ILE A 167 -3.02 -9.94 -15.06
N ARG A 168 -2.22 -9.59 -16.07
CA ARG A 168 -1.67 -10.55 -17.03
C ARG A 168 -0.67 -11.52 -16.42
N GLY A 169 0.13 -11.08 -15.45
CA GLY A 169 1.06 -11.95 -14.72
C GLY A 169 0.31 -13.06 -13.98
N LYS A 170 -0.72 -12.68 -13.20
CA LYS A 170 -1.52 -13.63 -12.44
C LYS A 170 -2.31 -14.59 -13.33
N LYS A 171 -2.76 -14.14 -14.50
CA LYS A 171 -3.42 -15.01 -15.49
C LYS A 171 -2.49 -16.10 -16.03
N LYS A 172 -1.21 -15.77 -16.29
CA LYS A 172 -0.22 -16.75 -16.76
C LYS A 172 0.16 -17.78 -15.70
N GLU A 173 0.20 -17.38 -14.43
CA GLU A 173 0.45 -18.33 -13.32
C GLU A 173 -0.70 -19.33 -13.20
N LEU A 174 -1.95 -18.87 -13.26
CA LEU A 174 -3.14 -19.74 -13.21
C LEU A 174 -3.22 -20.69 -14.42
N GLU A 175 -2.96 -20.20 -15.64
CA GLU A 175 -2.96 -21.05 -16.84
C GLU A 175 -1.84 -22.10 -16.84
N ALA A 176 -0.69 -21.80 -16.23
CA ALA A 176 0.42 -22.75 -16.07
C ALA A 176 0.13 -23.83 -15.03
N GLU A 177 -0.59 -23.48 -13.94
CA GLU A 177 -1.00 -24.41 -12.89
C GLU A 177 -2.08 -25.39 -13.41
N ASP A 178 -3.07 -24.88 -14.17
CA ASP A 178 -4.11 -25.69 -14.82
C ASP A 178 -3.53 -26.63 -15.90
N ALA A 179 -2.56 -26.17 -16.71
CA ALA A 179 -1.91 -27.00 -17.72
C ALA A 179 -1.05 -28.11 -17.10
N GLY A 180 -0.31 -27.83 -16.02
CA GLY A 180 0.47 -28.84 -15.30
C GLY A 180 -0.40 -29.89 -14.60
N GLY A 181 -1.56 -29.48 -14.08
CA GLY A 181 -2.57 -30.40 -13.55
C GLY A 181 -3.12 -31.35 -14.61
N ALA A 182 -3.48 -30.85 -15.80
CA ALA A 182 -4.02 -31.66 -16.88
C ALA A 182 -3.01 -32.69 -17.44
N GLU A 183 -1.73 -32.33 -17.52
CA GLU A 183 -0.66 -33.21 -18.00
C GLU A 183 -0.41 -34.37 -17.00
N SER A 184 -0.49 -34.10 -15.70
CA SER A 184 -0.36 -35.13 -14.65
C SER A 184 -1.52 -36.14 -14.66
N VAL A 185 -2.75 -35.70 -14.93
CA VAL A 185 -3.95 -36.56 -15.01
C VAL A 185 -3.89 -37.48 -16.23
N ASN A 186 -3.42 -36.96 -17.37
CA ASN A 186 -3.27 -37.75 -18.59
C ASN A 186 -2.21 -38.86 -18.45
N MET A 187 -1.07 -38.58 -17.81
CA MET A 187 -0.05 -39.61 -17.56
C MET A 187 -0.56 -40.75 -16.67
N ILE A 188 -1.40 -40.46 -15.67
CA ILE A 188 -2.02 -41.50 -14.82
C ILE A 188 -3.04 -42.32 -15.61
N ALA A 189 -3.81 -41.67 -16.48
CA ALA A 189 -4.82 -42.35 -17.30
C ALA A 189 -4.22 -43.24 -18.41
N GLU A 190 -3.04 -42.89 -18.94
CA GLU A 190 -2.30 -43.75 -19.86
C GLU A 190 -1.67 -44.94 -19.14
N ALA A 191 -1.05 -44.73 -17.97
CA ALA A 191 -0.48 -45.83 -17.18
C ALA A 191 -1.52 -46.87 -16.76
N ALA A 192 -2.76 -46.46 -16.47
CA ALA A 192 -3.87 -47.35 -16.12
C ALA A 192 -4.48 -48.11 -17.32
N LYS A 193 -4.09 -47.80 -18.57
CA LYS A 193 -4.52 -48.54 -19.77
C LYS A 193 -3.54 -49.63 -20.20
N GLU A 194 -2.33 -49.60 -19.66
CA GLU A 194 -1.26 -50.57 -19.95
C GLU A 194 -1.22 -51.75 -18.94
N GLU A 195 -2.02 -51.70 -17.87
CA GLU A 195 -2.33 -52.83 -16.96
C GLU A 195 -3.59 -53.60 -17.39
#